data_AF-A0AAN8JAP5-F1
#
_entry.id   AF-A0AAN8JAP5-F1
#
_cell.length_a   1.000
_cell.length_b   1.000
_cell.length_c   1.000
_cell.angle_alpha   90.00
_cell.angle_beta   90.00
_cell.angle_gamma   90.00
#
_symmetry.space_group_name_H-M   'P 1'
#
loop_
_entity.id
_entity.type
_entity.pdbx_description
1 polymer ?
#
loop_
_entity_poly.entity_id
_entity_poly.type
_entity_poly.pdbx_seq_one_letter_code
_entity_poly.pdbx_strand_id
1 'polypeptide(L)'
;MFLSAIKEPVKADSKPITVVYQEEINNLRVSEADDCVKFVPTFYSAHSMLYRARSQNLPNIPKNRYDVELPQCYKETKNGENFLLHA
;
A
#
# COMPACT_ATOMS: atom_id res chain seq x y z
N MET A 1 34.05 -1.52 -16.02
CA MET A 1 34.03 -2.30 -14.76
C MET A 1 33.35 -1.59 -13.58
N PHE A 2 32.85 -0.36 -13.69
CA PHE A 2 32.21 0.34 -12.56
C PHE A 2 30.75 -0.07 -12.33
N LEU A 3 29.99 -0.30 -13.41
CA LEU A 3 28.57 -0.65 -13.29
C LEU A 3 28.34 -2.02 -12.66
N SER A 4 29.23 -3.00 -12.87
CA SER A 4 29.15 -4.32 -12.22
C SER A 4 29.43 -4.26 -10.72
N ALA A 5 30.40 -3.43 -10.30
CA ALA A 5 30.74 -3.22 -8.89
C ALA A 5 29.62 -2.53 -8.08
N ILE A 6 28.78 -1.73 -8.75
CA ILE A 6 27.61 -1.09 -8.13
C ILE A 6 26.38 -2.03 -8.15
N LYS A 7 26.29 -2.93 -9.15
CA LYS A 7 25.12 -3.82 -9.32
C LYS A 7 25.01 -4.91 -8.26
N GLU A 8 26.14 -5.41 -7.76
CA GLU A 8 26.18 -6.46 -6.73
C GLU A 8 25.68 -6.01 -5.35
N PRO A 9 26.14 -4.89 -4.76
CA PRO A 9 25.63 -4.42 -3.48
C PRO A 9 24.16 -3.97 -3.58
N VAL A 10 23.78 -3.31 -4.69
CA VAL A 10 22.37 -2.94 -4.92
C VAL A 10 21.47 -4.17 -5.03
N LYS A 11 21.95 -5.29 -5.58
CA LYS A 11 21.20 -6.56 -5.59
C LYS A 11 21.09 -7.20 -4.19
N ALA A 12 22.10 -7.03 -3.35
CA ALA A 12 22.07 -7.51 -1.96
C ALA A 12 21.12 -6.67 -1.09
N ASP A 13 21.09 -5.35 -1.32
CA ASP A 13 20.23 -4.37 -0.66
C ASP A 13 18.82 -4.28 -1.29
N SER A 14 18.62 -4.83 -2.49
CA SER A 14 17.30 -4.87 -3.15
C SER A 14 16.41 -6.02 -2.65
N LYS A 15 16.74 -6.64 -1.51
CA LYS A 15 15.74 -7.48 -0.83
C LYS A 15 14.56 -6.56 -0.48
N PRO A 16 13.33 -6.89 -0.88
CA PRO A 16 12.19 -6.04 -0.61
C PRO A 16 12.10 -5.76 0.90
N ILE A 17 12.20 -4.47 1.26
CA ILE A 17 12.16 -3.98 2.64
C ILE A 17 10.72 -4.06 3.13
N THR A 18 10.25 -5.27 3.44
CA THR A 18 8.93 -5.49 4.07
C THR A 18 8.84 -6.86 4.72
N VAL A 19 9.50 -7.88 4.17
CA VAL A 19 9.46 -9.26 4.73
C VAL A 19 10.52 -9.45 5.83
N VAL A 20 11.66 -8.75 5.76
CA VAL A 20 12.81 -8.99 6.65
C VAL A 20 12.49 -8.73 8.14
N TYR A 21 11.76 -7.66 8.45
CA TYR A 21 11.38 -7.38 9.85
C TYR A 21 10.34 -8.35 10.40
N GLN A 22 9.61 -9.08 9.56
CA GLN A 22 8.59 -10.00 10.04
C GLN A 22 9.20 -11.18 10.79
N GLU A 23 10.23 -11.80 10.20
CA GLU A 23 10.94 -12.92 10.79
C GLU A 23 11.72 -12.47 12.02
N GLU A 24 12.37 -11.31 11.96
CA GLU A 24 13.09 -10.74 13.11
C GLU A 24 12.16 -10.41 14.28
N ILE A 25 11.02 -9.74 14.04
CA ILE A 25 10.02 -9.46 15.08
C ILE A 25 9.44 -10.76 15.64
N ASN A 26 9.17 -11.75 14.78
CA ASN A 26 8.68 -13.05 15.23
C ASN A 26 9.72 -13.77 16.10
N ASN A 27 11.00 -13.76 15.70
CA ASN A 27 12.09 -14.36 16.47
C ASN A 27 12.31 -13.65 17.80
N LEU A 28 12.24 -12.31 17.83
CA LEU A 28 12.32 -11.52 19.06
C LEU A 28 11.13 -11.80 19.99
N ARG A 29 9.91 -11.99 19.46
CA ARG A 29 8.73 -12.35 20.27
C ARG A 29 8.84 -13.75 20.89
N VAL A 30 9.50 -14.68 20.21
CA VAL A 30 9.73 -16.06 20.69
C VAL A 30 10.83 -16.10 21.75
N SER A 31 11.88 -15.30 21.57
CA SER A 31 13.04 -15.24 22.47
C SER A 31 12.82 -14.23 23.59
N GLU A 32 11.89 -14.48 24.53
CA GLU A 32 11.63 -13.69 25.77
C GLU A 32 12.05 -12.20 25.74
N ALA A 33 11.78 -11.50 24.64
CA ALA A 33 12.28 -10.14 24.47
C ALA A 33 11.40 -9.17 25.27
N ASP A 34 12.00 -8.03 25.61
CA ASP A 34 11.37 -6.88 26.25
C ASP A 34 9.90 -6.70 25.82
N ASP A 35 9.02 -6.40 26.78
CA ASP A 35 7.58 -6.21 26.56
C ASP A 35 7.27 -5.25 25.39
N CYS A 36 8.18 -4.31 25.11
CA CYS A 36 8.16 -3.41 23.97
C CYS A 36 7.95 -4.11 22.62
N VAL A 37 8.53 -5.30 22.39
CA VAL A 37 8.46 -6.04 21.12
C VAL A 37 7.04 -6.56 20.83
N LYS A 38 6.24 -6.78 21.87
CA LYS A 38 4.83 -7.19 21.73
C LYS A 38 3.98 -6.10 21.10
N PHE A 39 4.33 -4.83 21.33
CA PHE A 39 3.61 -3.66 20.80
C PHE A 39 4.02 -3.28 19.38
N VAL A 40 5.17 -3.74 18.90
CA VAL A 40 5.62 -3.47 17.53
C VAL A 40 4.74 -4.27 16.54
N PRO A 41 4.02 -3.62 15.62
CA PRO A 41 3.17 -4.30 14.66
C PRO A 41 4.00 -5.04 13.61
N THR A 42 3.53 -6.23 13.24
CA THR A 42 4.06 -7.02 12.13
C THR A 42 3.66 -6.38 10.79
N PHE A 43 4.38 -6.70 9.71
CA PHE A 43 4.02 -6.19 8.38
C PHE A 43 2.57 -6.55 8.01
N TYR A 44 2.18 -7.82 8.21
CA TYR A 44 0.81 -8.28 7.93
C TYR A 44 -0.25 -7.62 8.82
N SER A 45 0.08 -7.35 10.10
CA SER A 45 -0.83 -6.63 11.00
C SER A 45 -1.01 -5.19 10.53
N ALA A 46 0.10 -4.48 10.29
CA ALA A 46 0.06 -3.11 9.80
C ALA A 46 -0.66 -3.01 8.45
N HIS A 47 -0.34 -3.89 7.50
CA HIS A 47 -0.99 -3.98 6.21
C HIS A 47 -2.51 -4.18 6.37
N SER A 48 -2.94 -5.20 7.11
CA SER A 48 -4.36 -5.48 7.33
C SER A 48 -5.08 -4.32 8.02
N MET A 49 -4.47 -3.72 9.03
CA MET A 49 -5.02 -2.55 9.73
C MET A 49 -5.19 -1.36 8.79
N LEU A 50 -4.19 -1.05 7.97
CA LEU A 50 -4.23 0.08 7.03
C LEU A 50 -5.30 -0.13 5.96
N TYR A 51 -5.41 -1.33 5.38
CA TYR A 51 -6.44 -1.63 4.39
C TYR A 51 -7.85 -1.63 5.00
N ARG A 52 -8.01 -2.11 6.23
CA ARG A 52 -9.28 -2.02 6.97
C ARG A 52 -9.66 -0.57 7.28
N ALA A 53 -8.71 0.24 7.72
CA ALA A 53 -8.95 1.67 7.96
C ALA A 53 -9.34 2.38 6.66
N ARG A 54 -8.67 2.06 5.54
CA ARG A 54 -9.06 2.55 4.22
C ARG A 54 -10.48 2.14 3.84
N SER A 55 -10.87 0.88 4.03
CA SER A 55 -12.22 0.42 3.68
C SER A 55 -13.33 1.05 4.54
N GLN A 56 -13.01 1.54 5.73
CA GLN A 56 -13.97 2.21 6.61
C GLN A 56 -14.11 3.72 6.32
N ASN A 57 -13.03 4.37 5.89
CA ASN A 57 -12.97 5.83 5.76
C ASN A 57 -13.07 6.33 4.31
N LEU A 58 -12.79 5.46 3.33
CA LEU A 58 -12.81 5.83 1.91
C LEU A 58 -13.94 5.10 1.18
N PRO A 59 -14.50 5.72 0.13
CA PRO A 59 -15.50 5.07 -0.69
C PRO A 59 -14.93 3.79 -1.32
N ASN A 60 -15.80 2.82 -1.52
CA ASN A 60 -15.44 1.59 -2.20
C ASN A 60 -14.95 1.90 -3.62
N ILE A 61 -14.02 1.07 -4.09
CA ILE A 61 -13.57 1.16 -5.48
C ILE A 61 -14.79 0.88 -6.37
N PRO A 62 -15.12 1.79 -7.31
CA PRO A 62 -16.24 1.61 -8.23
C PRO A 62 -16.02 0.36 -9.07
N LYS A 63 -17.05 -0.49 -9.21
CA LYS A 63 -16.96 -1.73 -10.01
C LYS A 63 -17.25 -1.45 -11.47
N ASN A 64 -18.16 -0.51 -11.72
CA ASN A 64 -18.55 -0.05 -13.04
C ASN A 64 -18.21 1.43 -13.22
N ARG A 65 -18.15 1.88 -14.47
CA ARG A 65 -17.89 3.30 -14.80
C ARG A 65 -18.94 4.23 -14.19
N TYR A 66 -20.19 3.81 -14.16
CA TYR A 66 -21.30 4.58 -13.60
C TYR A 66 -21.27 4.71 -12.08
N ASP A 67 -20.49 3.87 -11.38
CA ASP A 67 -20.32 3.95 -9.92
C ASP A 67 -19.35 5.09 -9.54
N VAL A 68 -18.66 5.71 -10.52
CA VAL A 68 -17.74 6.81 -10.28
C VAL A 68 -18.54 8.10 -10.07
N GLU A 69 -18.60 8.57 -8.82
CA GLU A 69 -19.17 9.87 -8.50
C GLU A 69 -18.21 11.00 -8.88
N LEU A 70 -18.45 11.62 -10.04
CA LEU A 70 -17.75 12.82 -10.46
C LEU A 70 -18.53 14.07 -10.01
N PRO A 71 -17.85 15.13 -9.52
CA PRO A 71 -18.47 16.44 -9.37
C PRO A 71 -19.00 16.98 -10.71
N GLN A 72 -20.06 17.80 -10.70
CA GLN A 72 -20.74 18.28 -11.91
C GLN A 72 -19.79 18.95 -12.92
N CYS A 73 -18.79 19.70 -12.43
CA CYS A 73 -17.78 20.36 -13.26
C CYS A 73 -16.90 19.39 -14.08
N TYR A 74 -16.89 18.10 -13.73
CA TYR A 74 -16.19 17.04 -14.45
C TYR A 74 -17.13 16.12 -15.23
N LYS A 75 -18.44 16.37 -15.22
CA LYS A 75 -19.42 15.59 -15.99
C LYS A 75 -19.64 16.12 -17.40
N GLU A 76 -19.39 17.40 -17.60
CA GLU A 76 -19.64 18.10 -18.87
C GLU A 76 -18.33 18.61 -19.49
N THR A 77 -18.20 18.46 -20.81
CA THR A 77 -17.13 19.08 -21.58
C THR A 77 -17.32 20.61 -21.60
N LYS A 78 -16.30 21.34 -22.05
CA LYS A 78 -16.41 22.80 -22.24
C LYS A 78 -17.51 23.20 -23.22
N ASN A 79 -18.02 22.25 -24.02
CA ASN A 79 -19.08 22.46 -25.01
C ASN A 79 -20.46 22.06 -24.48
N GLY A 80 -20.58 21.65 -23.20
CA GLY A 80 -21.86 21.25 -22.59
C GLY A 80 -22.30 19.82 -22.92
N GLU A 81 -21.40 18.99 -23.46
CA GLU A 81 -21.68 17.58 -23.75
C GLU A 81 -21.26 16.69 -22.57
N ASN A 82 -21.94 15.57 -22.34
CA ASN A 82 -21.55 14.62 -21.29
C ASN A 82 -20.20 13.95 -21.63
N PHE A 83 -19.32 13.83 -20.64
CA PHE A 83 -18.09 13.05 -20.79
C PHE A 83 -18.42 11.55 -20.98
N LEU A 84 -17.60 10.86 -21.79
CA LEU A 84 -17.71 9.43 -22.08
C LEU A 84 -17.68 8.52 -20.83
N LEU A 85 -17.23 9.04 -19.69
CA LEU A 85 -17.25 8.30 -18.43
C LEU A 85 -18.68 8.13 -17.86
N HIS A 86 -19.62 8.95 -18.32
CA HIS A 86 -21.01 8.98 -17.89
C HIS A 86 -22.01 8.45 -18.95
N ALA A 87 -21.54 7.96 -20.11
CA ALA A 87 -22.38 7.43 -21.18
C ALA A 87 -22.64 5.92 -21.05
#